data_AF-A0A9D7N5F5-F1
#
_entry.id   AF-A0A9D7N5F5-F1
#
_cell.length_a   1.000
_cell.length_b   1.000
_cell.length_c   1.000
_cell.angle_alpha   90.00
_cell.angle_beta   90.00
_cell.angle_gamma   90.00
#
_symmetry.space_group_name_H-M   'P 1'
#
loop_
_entity.id
_entity.type
_entity.pdbx_description
1 polymer ?
#
loop_
_entity_poly.entity_id
_entity_poly.type
_entity_poly.pdbx_seq_one_letter_code
_entity_poly.pdbx_strand_id
1 'polypeptide(L)'
;MRARVHRSKDSSYTCASDATGRFELVLDPAPTAEDHLIVSWEDPGHVTLRRSEGPFTPSEMRELGELVLERSERIAGRVASPSGEALAGVVLFSGSESTTSGVDGRFAFAAAFASGAHSVSALGVGRLALQREVVLPLREELVLLLEAARTIEGFVLDATGPPLEGSISMPMPRPCRATPSVTPRGASCSSIPWARRKRRGST
;
A
#
# COMPACT_ATOMS: atom_id res chain seq x y z
N MET A 1 -24.91 -13.04 3.22
CA MET A 1 -23.95 -13.83 2.42
C MET A 1 -24.42 -14.00 0.98
N ARG A 2 -23.73 -13.38 0.01
CA ARG A 2 -24.02 -13.53 -1.43
C ARG A 2 -22.75 -13.81 -2.21
N ALA A 3 -22.83 -14.70 -3.19
CA ALA A 3 -21.76 -14.98 -4.12
C ALA A 3 -22.10 -14.39 -5.50
N ARG A 4 -21.10 -13.81 -6.15
CA ARG A 4 -21.11 -13.44 -7.57
C ARG A 4 -20.06 -14.27 -8.27
N VAL A 5 -20.44 -14.92 -9.37
CA VAL A 5 -19.51 -15.65 -10.21
C VAL A 5 -19.44 -14.96 -11.56
N HIS A 6 -18.24 -14.52 -11.92
CA HIS A 6 -17.96 -13.92 -13.21
C HIS A 6 -17.31 -14.95 -14.13
N ARG A 7 -17.89 -15.16 -15.31
CA ARG A 7 -17.30 -15.97 -16.38
C ARG A 7 -16.64 -15.04 -17.40
N SER A 8 -15.48 -15.44 -17.92
CA SER A 8 -14.64 -14.62 -18.83
C SER A 8 -15.38 -14.03 -20.06
N LYS A 9 -16.48 -14.66 -20.51
CA LYS A 9 -17.33 -14.20 -21.62
C LYS A 9 -18.53 -13.34 -21.17
N ASP A 10 -18.33 -12.44 -20.21
CA ASP A 10 -19.30 -11.43 -19.73
C ASP A 10 -20.64 -11.93 -19.14
N SER A 11 -20.72 -13.19 -18.71
CA SER A 11 -21.87 -13.66 -17.92
C SER A 11 -21.56 -13.59 -16.42
N SER A 12 -22.39 -12.85 -15.67
CA SER A 12 -22.37 -12.87 -14.21
C SER A 12 -23.52 -13.72 -13.67
N TYR A 13 -23.19 -14.70 -12.85
CA TYR A 13 -24.17 -15.50 -12.12
C TYR A 13 -24.16 -15.08 -10.65
N THR A 14 -25.29 -15.20 -9.97
CA THR A 14 -25.39 -14.94 -8.53
C THR A 14 -25.98 -16.15 -7.85
N CYS A 15 -25.45 -16.50 -6.68
CA CYS A 15 -26.07 -17.47 -5.80
C CYS A 15 -25.90 -17.01 -4.34
N ALA A 16 -26.65 -17.64 -3.45
CA ALA A 16 -26.53 -17.44 -2.01
C ALA A 16 -26.24 -18.79 -1.36
N SER A 17 -25.53 -18.76 -0.23
CA SER A 17 -25.45 -19.93 0.64
C SER A 17 -26.77 -20.10 1.40
N ASP A 18 -27.06 -21.35 1.73
CA ASP A 18 -28.15 -21.71 2.63
C ASP A 18 -27.75 -21.50 4.11
N ALA A 19 -28.65 -21.85 5.04
CA ALA A 19 -28.42 -21.72 6.47
C ALA A 19 -27.29 -22.62 7.01
N THR A 20 -26.85 -23.62 6.23
CA THR A 20 -25.71 -24.49 6.57
C THR A 20 -24.39 -24.00 5.97
N GLY A 21 -24.43 -22.92 5.17
CA GLY A 21 -23.26 -22.39 4.47
C GLY A 21 -22.99 -23.08 3.12
N ARG A 22 -23.84 -24.03 2.70
CA ARG A 22 -23.70 -24.71 1.42
C ARG A 22 -24.30 -23.84 0.30
N PHE A 23 -23.69 -23.87 -0.86
CA PHE A 23 -24.23 -23.23 -2.06
C PHE A 23 -24.11 -24.16 -3.25
N GLU A 24 -24.99 -23.98 -4.22
CA GLU A 24 -24.96 -24.67 -5.50
C GLU A 24 -25.08 -23.62 -6.60
N LEU A 25 -24.26 -23.77 -7.64
CA LEU A 25 -24.27 -22.89 -8.78
C LEU A 25 -24.44 -23.71 -10.05
N VAL A 26 -25.59 -23.56 -10.69
CA VAL A 26 -25.86 -24.14 -12.01
C VAL A 26 -25.44 -23.14 -13.07
N LEU A 27 -24.53 -23.55 -13.95
CA LEU A 27 -24.04 -22.75 -15.07
C LEU A 27 -24.66 -23.27 -16.35
N ASP A 28 -25.40 -22.39 -17.05
CA ASP A 28 -26.02 -22.69 -18.35
C ASP A 28 -25.73 -21.53 -19.31
N PRO A 29 -24.99 -21.75 -20.42
CA PRO A 29 -24.43 -23.03 -20.86
C PRO A 29 -23.28 -23.51 -19.97
N ALA A 30 -23.05 -24.82 -19.93
CA ALA A 30 -21.94 -25.42 -19.21
C ALA A 30 -20.59 -24.74 -19.58
N PRO A 31 -19.67 -24.55 -18.63
CA PRO A 31 -18.35 -24.00 -18.92
C PRO A 31 -17.54 -24.94 -19.83
N THR A 32 -16.73 -24.36 -20.70
CA THR A 32 -15.81 -25.05 -21.60
C THR A 32 -14.38 -24.97 -21.08
N ALA A 33 -13.45 -25.70 -21.71
CA ALA A 33 -12.03 -25.68 -21.37
C ALA A 33 -11.36 -24.31 -21.51
N GLU A 34 -11.97 -23.37 -22.23
CA GLU A 34 -11.47 -22.00 -22.39
C GLU A 34 -12.02 -21.03 -21.33
N ASP A 35 -13.03 -21.45 -20.55
CA ASP A 35 -13.64 -20.56 -19.57
C ASP A 35 -12.78 -20.48 -18.31
N HIS A 36 -12.69 -19.26 -17.76
CA HIS A 36 -12.21 -19.00 -16.42
C HIS A 36 -13.38 -18.45 -15.60
N LEU A 37 -13.57 -19.03 -14.41
CA LEU A 37 -14.56 -18.54 -13.46
C LEU A 37 -13.86 -17.81 -12.33
N ILE A 38 -14.29 -16.58 -12.06
CA ILE A 38 -13.91 -15.84 -10.87
C ILE A 38 -15.10 -15.87 -9.92
N VAL A 39 -14.99 -16.69 -8.89
CA VAL A 39 -15.94 -16.74 -7.79
C VAL A 39 -15.58 -15.63 -6.81
N SER A 40 -16.45 -14.63 -6.70
CA SER A 40 -16.34 -13.53 -5.76
C SER A 40 -17.41 -13.68 -4.67
N TRP A 41 -17.01 -13.58 -3.41
CA TRP A 41 -17.93 -13.72 -2.29
C TRP A 41 -17.96 -12.44 -1.48
N GLU A 42 -19.16 -11.88 -1.28
CA GLU A 42 -19.39 -10.63 -0.56
C GLU A 42 -20.26 -10.89 0.66
N ASP A 43 -19.76 -10.55 1.84
CA ASP A 43 -20.50 -10.58 3.09
C ASP A 43 -20.15 -9.36 3.97
N PRO A 44 -21.15 -8.65 4.53
CA PRO A 44 -20.89 -7.49 5.37
C PRO A 44 -20.00 -7.85 6.58
N GLY A 45 -18.92 -7.10 6.77
CA GLY A 45 -17.96 -7.36 7.86
C GLY A 45 -16.89 -8.40 7.53
N HIS A 46 -16.82 -8.86 6.28
CA HIS A 46 -15.79 -9.75 5.77
C HIS A 46 -15.07 -9.15 4.55
N VAL A 47 -13.85 -9.61 4.31
CA VAL A 47 -13.09 -9.30 3.11
C VAL A 47 -13.74 -10.00 1.92
N THR A 48 -13.84 -9.32 0.79
CA THR A 48 -14.30 -9.96 -0.44
C THR A 48 -13.33 -11.08 -0.83
N LEU A 49 -13.79 -12.33 -0.74
CA LEU A 49 -13.02 -13.47 -1.20
C LEU A 49 -13.13 -13.57 -2.71
N ARG A 50 -11.99 -13.66 -3.41
CA ARG A 50 -11.94 -13.92 -4.85
C ARG A 50 -11.13 -15.17 -5.12
N ARG A 51 -11.72 -16.10 -5.86
CA ARG A 51 -11.07 -17.35 -6.26
C ARG A 51 -11.24 -17.55 -7.76
N SER A 52 -10.13 -17.78 -8.45
CA SER A 52 -10.11 -18.10 -9.87
C SER A 52 -10.08 -19.61 -10.04
N GLU A 53 -10.96 -20.12 -10.89
CA GLU A 53 -11.09 -21.52 -11.20
C GLU A 53 -11.02 -21.71 -12.73
N GLY A 54 -10.39 -22.79 -13.15
CA GLY A 54 -10.22 -23.15 -14.55
C GLY A 54 -8.86 -23.82 -14.83
N PRO A 55 -8.69 -24.42 -16.02
CA PRO A 55 -9.72 -24.64 -17.05
C PRO A 55 -10.78 -25.67 -16.61
N PHE A 56 -11.92 -25.71 -17.31
CA PHE A 56 -13.03 -26.64 -17.03
C PHE A 56 -13.13 -27.77 -18.05
N THR A 57 -13.23 -29.00 -17.59
CA THR A 57 -13.67 -30.14 -18.39
C THR A 57 -15.20 -30.14 -18.44
N PRO A 58 -15.83 -30.08 -19.63
CA PRO A 58 -17.27 -30.24 -19.74
C PRO A 58 -17.67 -31.57 -19.10
N SER A 59 -18.73 -31.59 -18.29
CA SER A 59 -19.32 -32.72 -17.56
C SER A 59 -18.81 -33.04 -16.15
N GLU A 60 -17.79 -32.35 -15.62
CA GLU A 60 -17.33 -32.60 -14.25
C GLU A 60 -18.02 -31.68 -13.24
N MET A 61 -18.74 -32.26 -12.27
CA MET A 61 -19.16 -31.51 -11.08
C MET A 61 -17.91 -31.14 -10.29
N ARG A 62 -17.67 -29.84 -10.13
CA ARG A 62 -16.48 -29.36 -9.42
C ARG A 62 -16.82 -28.93 -8.01
N GLU A 63 -16.17 -29.56 -7.04
CA GLU A 63 -16.22 -29.12 -5.65
C GLU A 63 -15.21 -27.98 -5.44
N LEU A 64 -15.72 -26.78 -5.11
CA LEU A 64 -14.87 -25.66 -4.73
C LEU A 64 -14.23 -25.83 -3.35
N GLY A 65 -14.66 -26.84 -2.58
CA GLY A 65 -14.21 -27.06 -1.22
C GLY A 65 -14.71 -25.97 -0.26
N GLU A 66 -14.01 -25.82 0.86
CA GLU A 66 -14.34 -24.83 1.88
C GLU A 66 -13.89 -23.43 1.45
N LEU A 67 -14.81 -22.46 1.54
CA LEU A 67 -14.52 -21.04 1.32
C LEU A 67 -14.59 -20.33 2.67
N VAL A 68 -13.43 -19.97 3.23
CA VAL A 68 -13.33 -19.26 4.50
C VAL A 68 -13.22 -17.76 4.23
N LEU A 69 -14.17 -16.97 4.71
CA LEU A 69 -14.08 -15.52 4.66
C LEU A 69 -13.37 -14.97 5.90
N GLU A 70 -12.38 -14.12 5.67
CA GLU A 70 -11.72 -13.39 6.73
C GLU A 70 -12.56 -12.18 7.16
N ARG A 71 -12.56 -11.87 8.46
CA ARG A 71 -13.18 -10.63 8.95
C ARG A 71 -12.49 -9.43 8.34
N SER A 72 -13.29 -8.44 7.96
CA SER A 72 -12.79 -7.19 7.42
C SER A 72 -12.29 -6.28 8.53
N GLU A 73 -11.10 -5.73 8.32
CA GLU A 73 -10.57 -4.60 9.04
C GLU A 73 -10.78 -3.31 8.25
N ARG A 74 -10.69 -2.17 8.92
CA ARG A 74 -10.81 -0.84 8.30
C ARG A 74 -9.54 -0.03 8.50
N ILE A 75 -9.06 0.59 7.43
CA ILE A 75 -8.00 1.59 7.49
C ILE A 75 -8.66 2.97 7.58
N ALA A 76 -8.47 3.62 8.72
CA ALA A 76 -8.88 4.99 8.98
C ALA A 76 -7.80 5.71 9.81
N GLY A 77 -7.76 7.02 9.71
CA GLY A 77 -6.73 7.81 10.40
C GLY A 77 -6.83 9.29 10.09
N ARG A 78 -5.70 9.99 10.27
CA ARG A 78 -5.57 11.41 9.98
C ARG A 78 -4.29 11.72 9.22
N VAL A 79 -4.35 12.73 8.37
CA VAL A 79 -3.21 13.32 7.68
C VAL A 79 -2.91 14.68 8.29
N ALA A 80 -1.66 14.90 8.66
CA ALA A 80 -1.22 16.15 9.27
C ALA A 80 0.15 16.59 8.74
N SER A 81 0.49 17.85 8.96
CA SER A 81 1.85 18.34 8.81
C SER A 81 2.72 17.92 10.01
N PRO A 82 4.06 18.05 9.93
CA PRO A 82 4.93 17.85 11.09
C PRO A 82 4.63 18.78 12.28
N SER A 83 3.99 19.94 12.06
CA SER A 83 3.54 20.83 13.13
C SER A 83 2.21 20.42 13.77
N GLY A 84 1.57 19.35 13.27
CA GLY A 84 0.29 18.84 13.76
C GLY A 84 -0.93 19.47 13.11
N GLU A 85 -0.75 20.36 12.13
CA GLU A 85 -1.86 20.94 11.36
C GLU A 85 -2.54 19.87 10.50
N ALA A 86 -3.87 19.80 10.53
CA ALA A 86 -4.63 18.88 9.70
C ALA A 86 -4.51 19.25 8.21
N LEU A 87 -4.32 18.24 7.35
CA LEU A 87 -4.18 18.44 5.91
C LEU A 87 -5.40 17.89 5.15
N ALA A 88 -6.16 18.80 4.56
CA ALA A 88 -7.33 18.49 3.74
C ALA A 88 -6.95 18.22 2.27
N GLY A 89 -7.79 17.46 1.56
CA GLY A 89 -7.64 17.23 0.13
C GLY A 89 -6.44 16.35 -0.26
N VAL A 90 -5.84 15.65 0.72
CA VAL A 90 -4.77 14.68 0.45
C VAL A 90 -5.41 13.40 -0.09
N VAL A 91 -4.94 12.92 -1.24
CA VAL A 91 -5.43 11.68 -1.84
C VAL A 91 -4.61 10.52 -1.27
N LEU A 92 -5.30 9.52 -0.73
CA LEU A 92 -4.71 8.32 -0.16
C LEU A 92 -5.01 7.10 -1.02
N PHE A 93 -4.06 6.18 -1.07
CA PHE A 93 -4.15 4.94 -1.85
C PHE A 93 -3.75 3.73 -0.99
N SER A 94 -4.46 2.62 -1.17
CA SER A 94 -4.04 1.31 -0.67
C SER A 94 -4.51 0.23 -1.64
N GLY A 95 -3.58 -0.37 -2.40
CA GLY A 95 -3.93 -1.24 -3.52
C GLY A 95 -4.73 -0.49 -4.59
N SER A 96 -5.92 -0.99 -4.93
CA SER A 96 -6.86 -0.35 -5.86
C SER A 96 -7.77 0.70 -5.21
N GLU A 97 -7.74 0.81 -3.88
CA GLU A 97 -8.63 1.67 -3.13
C GLU A 97 -8.05 3.08 -3.01
N SER A 98 -8.93 4.08 -3.06
CA SER A 98 -8.55 5.46 -2.80
C SER A 98 -9.58 6.20 -1.97
N THR A 99 -9.12 7.21 -1.24
CA THR A 99 -9.96 8.12 -0.47
C THR A 99 -9.29 9.48 -0.40
N THR A 100 -9.99 10.50 0.11
CA THR A 100 -9.44 11.86 0.27
C THR A 100 -9.65 12.32 1.70
N SER A 101 -8.64 12.97 2.28
CA SER A 101 -8.75 13.54 3.62
C SER A 101 -9.73 14.71 3.65
N GLY A 102 -10.57 14.75 4.69
CA GLY A 102 -11.49 15.84 4.97
C GLY A 102 -10.81 17.10 5.48
N VAL A 103 -11.59 18.14 5.75
CA VAL A 103 -11.12 19.44 6.27
C VAL A 103 -10.43 19.34 7.64
N ASP A 104 -10.76 18.32 8.43
CA ASP A 104 -10.14 18.01 9.72
C ASP A 104 -8.95 17.04 9.57
N GLY A 105 -8.52 16.78 8.34
CA GLY A 105 -7.43 15.86 8.01
C GLY A 105 -7.79 14.39 8.16
N ARG A 106 -9.02 14.04 8.59
CA ARG A 106 -9.41 12.63 8.75
C ARG A 106 -9.72 11.96 7.43
N PHE A 107 -9.48 10.65 7.38
CA PHE A 107 -9.83 9.81 6.25
C PHE A 107 -10.28 8.43 6.72
N ALA A 108 -11.06 7.76 5.88
CA ALA A 108 -11.36 6.35 5.98
C ALA A 108 -11.49 5.77 4.57
N PHE A 109 -10.93 4.59 4.35
CA PHE A 109 -11.20 3.82 3.14
C PHE A 109 -12.58 3.16 3.27
N ALA A 110 -13.35 3.15 2.17
CA ALA A 110 -14.65 2.51 2.15
C ALA A 110 -14.55 0.97 2.13
N ALA A 111 -13.47 0.46 1.53
CA ALA A 111 -13.22 -0.97 1.40
C ALA A 111 -12.89 -1.67 2.72
N ALA A 112 -13.17 -2.96 2.72
CA ALA A 112 -12.75 -3.93 3.71
C ALA A 112 -11.34 -4.44 3.41
N PHE A 113 -10.48 -4.52 4.43
CA PHE A 113 -9.12 -5.02 4.31
C PHE A 113 -8.95 -6.32 5.08
N ALA A 114 -8.14 -7.23 4.56
CA ALA A 114 -7.70 -8.41 5.29
C ALA A 114 -6.78 -8.04 6.46
N SER A 115 -6.66 -8.92 7.44
CA SER A 115 -5.63 -8.77 8.47
C SER A 115 -4.23 -8.88 7.85
N GLY A 116 -3.23 -8.28 8.48
CA GLY A 116 -1.85 -8.29 7.99
C GLY A 116 -1.35 -6.94 7.46
N ALA A 117 -0.25 -6.98 6.71
CA ALA A 117 0.46 -5.78 6.26
C ALA A 117 -0.12 -5.21 4.97
N HIS A 118 -0.36 -3.90 4.96
CA HIS A 118 -0.85 -3.13 3.82
C HIS A 118 0.02 -1.91 3.60
N SER A 119 0.21 -1.51 2.34
CA SER A 119 0.86 -0.26 2.00
C SER A 119 -0.19 0.84 1.84
N VAL A 120 0.00 1.97 2.53
CA VAL A 120 -0.80 3.18 2.38
C VAL A 120 0.11 4.30 1.85
N SER A 121 -0.28 4.87 0.72
CA SER A 121 0.41 6.02 0.12
C SER A 121 -0.46 7.26 0.21
N ALA A 122 0.15 8.44 0.37
CA ALA A 122 -0.53 9.72 0.47
C ALA A 122 0.12 10.76 -0.43
N LEU A 123 -0.68 11.46 -1.23
CA LEU A 123 -0.28 12.47 -2.20
C LEU A 123 -1.05 13.76 -1.96
N GLY A 124 -0.34 14.87 -1.73
CA GLY A 124 -0.92 16.19 -1.54
C GLY A 124 -0.24 17.23 -2.44
N VAL A 125 -1.00 18.22 -2.90
CA VAL A 125 -0.46 19.35 -3.67
C VAL A 125 0.56 20.11 -2.82
N GLY A 126 1.76 20.33 -3.36
CA GLY A 126 2.85 20.99 -2.64
C GLY A 126 3.39 20.19 -1.45
N ARG A 127 3.16 18.86 -1.40
CA ARG A 127 3.65 17.96 -0.35
C ARG A 127 4.52 16.86 -0.93
N LEU A 128 5.47 16.36 -0.14
CA LEU A 128 6.21 15.15 -0.49
C LEU A 128 5.28 13.94 -0.39
N ALA A 129 5.36 13.05 -1.38
CA ALA A 129 4.67 11.77 -1.35
C ALA A 129 5.16 10.94 -0.15
N LEU A 130 4.24 10.34 0.59
CA LEU A 130 4.53 9.43 1.68
C LEU A 130 4.00 8.03 1.33
N GLN A 131 4.79 7.00 1.61
CA GLN A 131 4.33 5.61 1.61
C GLN A 131 4.68 4.98 2.96
N ARG A 132 3.70 4.32 3.58
CA ARG A 132 3.84 3.68 4.90
C ARG A 132 3.19 2.30 4.89
N GLU A 133 3.90 1.33 5.45
CA GLU A 133 3.32 0.02 5.77
C GLU A 133 2.54 0.10 7.09
N VAL A 134 1.35 -0.49 7.10
CA VAL A 134 0.45 -0.58 8.25
C VAL A 134 -0.01 -2.01 8.43
N VAL A 135 -0.06 -2.47 9.68
CA VAL A 135 -0.46 -3.84 10.03
C VAL A 135 -1.83 -3.82 10.69
N LEU A 136 -2.76 -4.62 10.17
CA LEU A 136 -4.13 -4.75 10.67
C LEU A 136 -4.29 -5.97 11.58
N PRO A 137 -5.11 -5.86 12.66
CA PRO A 137 -5.88 -4.68 13.07
C PRO A 137 -4.98 -3.55 13.61
N LEU A 138 -5.39 -2.29 13.36
CA LEU A 138 -4.67 -1.13 13.89
C LEU A 138 -4.75 -1.12 15.42
N ARG A 139 -3.59 -1.01 16.09
CA ARG A 139 -3.51 -0.89 17.55
C ARG A 139 -3.66 0.54 18.04
N GLU A 140 -3.35 1.50 17.18
CA GLU A 140 -3.32 2.94 17.45
C GLU A 140 -3.88 3.70 16.25
N GLU A 141 -4.28 4.96 16.44
CA GLU A 141 -4.73 5.82 15.35
C GLU A 141 -3.60 5.98 14.31
N LEU A 142 -3.92 5.72 13.03
CA LEU A 142 -2.97 5.94 11.94
C LEU A 142 -2.80 7.43 11.68
N VAL A 143 -1.60 7.94 11.96
CA VAL A 143 -1.21 9.32 11.62
C VAL A 143 -0.20 9.32 10.48
N LEU A 144 -0.52 10.02 9.40
CA LEU A 144 0.37 10.23 8.25
C LEU A 144 0.87 11.67 8.26
N LEU A 145 2.19 11.85 8.35
CA LEU A 145 2.83 13.16 8.39
C LEU A 145 3.40 13.51 7.02
N LEU A 146 2.84 14.54 6.36
CA LEU A 146 3.28 14.99 5.04
C LEU A 146 4.10 16.28 5.14
N GLU A 147 5.36 16.17 4.76
CA GLU A 147 6.27 17.31 4.66
C GLU A 147 5.92 18.18 3.46
N ALA A 148 6.20 19.48 3.56
CA ALA A 148 6.10 20.39 2.42
C ALA A 148 7.11 19.99 1.34
N ALA A 149 6.66 19.90 0.10
CA ALA A 149 7.58 19.79 -1.03
C ALA A 149 8.34 21.10 -1.20
N ARG A 150 9.58 21.01 -1.66
CA ARG A 150 10.34 22.17 -2.13
C ARG A 150 10.22 22.23 -3.65
N THR A 151 9.93 23.41 -4.17
CA THR A 151 9.91 23.65 -5.62
C THR A 151 11.32 24.04 -6.08
N ILE A 152 11.76 23.46 -7.20
CA ILE A 152 12.95 23.90 -7.92
C ILE A 152 12.47 24.51 -9.24
N GLU A 153 12.87 25.74 -9.50
CA GLU A 153 12.56 26.47 -10.72
C GLU A 153 13.86 26.76 -11.48
N GLY A 154 13.79 26.79 -12.81
CA GLY A 154 14.94 27.05 -13.66
C GLY A 154 14.55 27.20 -15.12
N PHE A 155 15.51 27.66 -15.94
CA PHE A 155 15.37 27.76 -17.38
C PHE A 155 16.23 26.69 -18.06
N VAL A 156 15.69 26.06 -19.11
CA VAL A 156 16.48 25.24 -20.02
C VAL A 156 16.83 26.12 -21.20
N LEU A 157 18.11 26.43 -21.38
CA LEU A 157 18.60 27.25 -22.50
C LEU A 157 19.38 26.36 -23.47
N ASP A 158 19.36 26.70 -24.76
CA ASP A 158 20.30 26.10 -25.71
C ASP A 158 21.71 26.73 -25.58
N ALA A 159 22.67 26.23 -26.37
CA ALA A 159 24.06 26.72 -26.35
C ALA A 159 24.21 28.19 -26.80
N THR A 160 23.20 28.75 -27.47
CA THR A 160 23.15 30.13 -27.94
C THR A 160 22.43 31.07 -26.98
N GLY A 161 21.73 30.53 -25.96
CA GLY A 161 21.11 31.30 -24.87
C GLY A 161 19.58 31.44 -24.87
N PRO A 162 18.83 31.25 -25.98
CA PRO A 162 17.37 31.18 -25.95
C PRO A 162 16.82 30.00 -25.13
N PRO A 163 15.64 30.16 -24.52
CA PRO A 163 14.96 29.09 -23.81
C PRO A 163 14.45 28.01 -24.78
N LEU A 164 14.63 26.76 -24.40
CA LEU A 164 14.10 25.59 -25.08
C LEU A 164 12.71 25.24 -24.54
N GLU A 165 11.75 25.02 -25.44
CA GLU A 165 10.43 24.50 -25.10
C GLU A 165 10.48 22.98 -24.94
N GLY A 166 9.85 22.46 -23.88
CA GLY A 166 9.75 21.02 -23.66
C GLY A 166 9.35 20.66 -22.24
N SER A 167 9.16 19.36 -22.01
CA SER A 167 8.90 18.81 -20.69
C SER A 167 10.17 18.20 -20.09
N ILE A 168 10.52 18.59 -18.86
CA ILE A 168 11.56 17.90 -18.11
C ILE A 168 10.95 16.66 -17.46
N SER A 169 11.40 15.49 -17.86
CA SER A 169 11.11 14.24 -17.14
C SER A 169 12.26 13.96 -16.19
N MET A 170 12.03 14.13 -14.89
CA MET A 170 12.97 13.66 -13.88
C MET A 170 12.54 12.27 -13.45
N PRO A 171 13.35 11.22 -13.71
CA PRO A 171 13.07 9.92 -13.11
C PRO A 171 13.12 10.09 -11.60
N MET A 172 12.10 9.59 -10.88
CA MET A 172 12.15 9.58 -9.43
C MET A 172 13.45 8.91 -8.99
N PRO A 173 14.23 9.52 -8.08
CA PRO A 173 15.40 8.88 -7.54
C PRO A 173 14.95 7.56 -6.93
N ARG A 174 15.48 6.45 -7.44
CA ARG A 174 15.25 5.15 -6.81
C ARG A 174 15.70 5.31 -5.36
N PRO A 175 14.90 4.90 -4.36
CA PRO A 175 15.32 4.98 -2.97
C PRO A 175 16.71 4.34 -2.89
N CYS A 176 17.70 5.15 -2.50
CA CYS A 176 19.06 4.66 -2.33
C CYS A 176 18.95 3.49 -1.36
N ARG A 177 19.17 2.27 -1.86
CA ARG A 177 19.19 1.08 -1.04
C ARG A 177 20.22 1.36 0.04
N ALA A 178 19.77 1.59 1.27
CA ALA A 178 20.65 1.93 2.37
C ALA A 178 21.73 0.85 2.41
N THR A 179 22.96 1.23 2.07
CA THR A 179 24.08 0.30 2.14
C THR A 179 24.12 -0.15 3.59
N PRO A 180 24.04 -1.46 3.89
CA PRO A 180 24.13 -1.91 5.27
C PRO A 180 25.41 -1.31 5.83
N SER A 181 25.28 -0.53 6.91
CA SER A 181 26.41 0.08 7.59
C SER A 181 27.37 -1.06 7.93
N VAL A 182 28.48 -1.14 7.21
CA VAL A 182 29.57 -2.05 7.55
C VAL A 182 30.08 -1.56 8.89
N THR A 183 29.67 -2.22 9.97
CA THR A 183 30.26 -1.99 11.28
C THR A 183 31.75 -2.27 11.13
N PRO A 184 32.64 -1.29 11.33
CA PRO A 184 34.07 -1.57 11.27
C PRO A 184 34.39 -2.58 12.37
N ARG A 185 34.66 -3.83 11.98
CA ARG A 185 35.24 -4.83 12.89
C ARG A 185 36.62 -4.33 13.29
N GLY A 186 36.74 -3.93 14.54
CA GLY A 186 37.98 -4.01 15.30
C GLY A 186 39.16 -3.22 14.74
N ALA A 187 39.09 -1.89 14.77
CA ALA A 187 40.31 -1.12 14.99
C ALA A 187 40.58 -1.10 16.49
N SER A 188 41.39 -2.04 16.95
CA SER A 188 42.05 -2.04 18.25
C SER A 188 42.80 -0.71 18.41
N CYS A 189 42.25 0.21 19.20
CA CYS A 189 42.94 1.44 19.59
C CYS A 189 43.88 1.11 20.75
N SER A 190 45.08 0.62 20.43
CA SER A 190 46.16 0.49 21.40
C SER A 190 46.67 1.89 21.78
N SER A 191 46.54 2.19 23.07
CA SER A 191 47.26 3.17 23.88
C SER A 191 48.42 3.94 23.23
N ILE A 192 48.30 5.27 23.20
CA ILE A 192 49.44 6.19 23.08
C ILE A 192 49.66 6.85 24.46
N PRO A 193 50.79 6.61 25.15
CA PRO A 193 51.16 7.31 26.37
C PRO A 193 52.24 8.39 26.10
N TRP A 194 51.89 9.66 26.23
CA TRP A 194 52.81 10.79 26.41
C TRP A 194 52.02 11.95 27.06
N ALA A 195 52.52 12.82 27.93
CA ALA A 195 53.75 12.90 28.69
C ALA A 195 53.46 13.76 29.94
N ARG A 196 53.91 13.32 31.12
CA ARG A 196 53.97 14.13 32.35
C ARG A 196 55.01 15.24 32.16
N ARG A 197 54.60 16.51 32.21
CA ARG A 197 55.52 17.64 32.37
C ARG A 197 55.55 18.08 33.85
N LYS A 198 56.61 17.71 34.56
CA LYS A 198 56.96 18.28 35.88
C LYS A 198 57.41 19.74 35.69
N ARG A 199 56.78 20.69 36.39
CA ARG A 199 57.37 21.99 36.72
C ARG A 199 57.94 21.90 38.14
N ARG A 200 59.24 22.13 38.30
CA ARG A 200 59.88 22.52 39.57
C ARG A 200 60.75 23.73 39.25
N GLY A 201 60.70 24.73 40.12
CA GLY A 201 61.53 25.92 40.07
C GLY A 201 60.97 27.00 40.99
N SER A 202 61.36 26.94 42.25
CA SER A 202 61.24 28.01 43.25
C SER A 202 62.51 27.97 44.09
N THR A 203 63.01 29.17 44.43
CA THR A 203 64.25 29.54 45.14
C THR A 203 65.55 29.31 44.41
#